data_AF-A0A946B0I6-F1
#
_entry.id   AF-A0A946B0I6-F1
#
_cell.length_a   1.000
_cell.length_b   1.000
_cell.length_c   1.000
_cell.angle_alpha   90.00
_cell.angle_beta   90.00
_cell.angle_gamma   90.00
#
_symmetry.space_group_name_H-M   'P 1'
#
loop_
_entity.id
_entity.type
_entity.pdbx_description
1 polymer ?
#
loop_
_entity_poly.entity_id
_entity_poly.type
_entity_poly.pdbx_seq_one_letter_code
_entity_poly.pdbx_strand_id
1 'polypeptide(L)'
;MIRIFIGYDRREAFGFQVLAHSIISRASEPVSITPIALQNLGALYERKTDPLQSTEFSFSRFFAPYLAGYAGWAIFMDCDCLCLD
;
A
#
# COMPACT_ATOMS: atom_id res chain seq x y z
N MET A 1 -6.83 -15.90 -2.54
CA MET A 1 -6.95 -14.45 -2.72
C MET A 1 -5.67 -13.80 -2.21
N ILE A 2 -4.93 -13.16 -3.11
CA ILE A 2 -3.63 -12.53 -2.81
C ILE A 2 -3.89 -11.16 -2.20
N ARG A 3 -3.35 -10.87 -1.00
CA ARG A 3 -3.55 -9.58 -0.31
C ARG A 3 -2.35 -8.68 -0.53
N ILE A 4 -2.59 -7.56 -1.18
CA ILE A 4 -1.59 -6.58 -1.58
C ILE A 4 -1.95 -5.25 -0.93
N PHE A 5 -1.00 -4.69 -0.20
CA PHE A 5 -1.09 -3.40 0.45
C PHE A 5 -0.18 -2.44 -0.29
N ILE A 6 -0.75 -1.40 -0.90
CA ILE A 6 0.03 -0.43 -1.66
C ILE A 6 0.16 0.84 -0.83
N GLY A 7 1.37 1.37 -0.70
CA GLY A 7 1.60 2.69 -0.13
C GLY A 7 0.80 3.75 -0.88
N TYR A 8 0.13 4.66 -0.17
CA TYR A 8 -0.62 5.74 -0.82
C TYR A 8 -0.07 7.09 -0.40
N ASP A 9 0.49 7.82 -1.35
CA ASP A 9 0.88 9.23 -1.23
C ASP A 9 0.01 10.05 -2.17
N ARG A 10 -0.64 11.10 -1.64
CA ARG A 10 -1.51 11.98 -2.44
C ARG A 10 -0.77 12.65 -3.60
N ARG A 11 0.55 12.87 -3.47
CA ARG A 11 1.39 13.43 -4.53
C ARG A 11 1.64 12.45 -5.67
N GLU A 12 1.45 11.15 -5.42
CA GLU A 12 1.72 10.05 -6.35
C GLU A 12 0.46 9.21 -6.62
N ALA A 13 -0.72 9.80 -6.49
CA ALA A 13 -2.01 9.10 -6.68
C ALA A 13 -2.12 8.36 -8.02
N PHE A 14 -1.52 8.91 -9.09
CA PHE A 14 -1.46 8.24 -10.39
C PHE A 14 -0.60 6.97 -10.37
N GLY A 15 0.53 6.98 -9.65
CA GLY A 15 1.38 5.79 -9.48
C GLY A 15 0.60 4.64 -8.87
N PHE A 16 -0.15 4.91 -7.78
CA PHE A 16 -1.03 3.92 -7.16
C PHE A 16 -2.03 3.31 -8.18
N GLN A 17 -2.69 4.15 -9.00
CA GLN A 17 -3.66 3.67 -9.99
C GLN A 17 -3.01 2.82 -11.08
N VAL A 18 -1.84 3.24 -11.58
CA VAL A 18 -1.07 2.49 -12.57
C VAL A 18 -0.65 1.14 -12.00
N LEU A 19 -0.08 1.11 -10.79
CA LEU A 19 0.32 -0.14 -10.13
C LEU A 19 -0.89 -1.05 -9.90
N ALA A 20 -1.98 -0.53 -9.32
CA ALA A 20 -3.18 -1.32 -9.06
C ALA A 20 -3.76 -1.91 -10.34
N HIS A 21 -3.83 -1.12 -11.43
CA HIS A 21 -4.25 -1.61 -12.73
C HIS A 21 -3.30 -2.67 -13.29
N SER A 22 -1.98 -2.47 -13.16
CA SER A 22 -0.97 -3.41 -13.65
C SER A 22 -1.05 -4.78 -12.96
N ILE A 23 -1.35 -4.79 -11.65
CA ILE A 23 -1.60 -6.00 -10.86
C ILE A 23 -2.89 -6.66 -11.32
N ILE A 24 -4.00 -5.93 -11.37
CA ILE A 24 -5.32 -6.48 -11.74
C ILE A 24 -5.30 -7.11 -13.13
N SER A 25 -4.58 -6.50 -14.08
CA SER A 25 -4.52 -6.95 -15.46
C SER A 25 -3.64 -8.19 -15.68
N ARG A 26 -2.79 -8.57 -14.72
CA ARG A 26 -1.81 -9.67 -14.86
C ARG A 26 -1.90 -10.75 -13.80
N ALA A 27 -2.59 -10.50 -12.69
CA ALA A 27 -2.72 -11.47 -11.63
C ALA A 27 -3.38 -12.77 -12.14
N SER A 28 -2.74 -13.90 -11.88
CA SER A 28 -3.24 -15.24 -12.21
C SER A 28 -4.34 -15.73 -11.26
N GLU A 29 -4.50 -15.07 -10.10
CA GLU A 29 -5.48 -15.36 -9.07
C GLU A 29 -6.17 -14.07 -8.58
N PRO A 30 -7.37 -14.16 -7.98
CA PRO A 30 -8.03 -13.00 -7.39
C PRO A 30 -7.15 -12.26 -6.38
N VAL A 31 -7.04 -10.95 -6.55
CA VAL A 31 -6.28 -10.04 -5.67
C VAL A 31 -7.22 -9.18 -4.82
N SER A 32 -6.75 -8.82 -3.63
CA SER A 32 -7.28 -7.73 -2.81
C SER A 32 -6.22 -6.64 -2.74
N ILE A 33 -6.57 -5.42 -3.16
CA ILE A 33 -5.67 -4.27 -3.17
C ILE A 33 -6.17 -3.28 -2.12
N THR A 34 -5.37 -3.03 -1.09
CA THR A 34 -5.70 -2.12 0.01
C THR A 34 -4.72 -0.95 0.04
N PRO A 35 -5.14 0.30 -0.24
CA PRO A 35 -4.27 1.46 -0.08
C PRO A 35 -3.97 1.72 1.40
N ILE A 36 -2.70 1.87 1.76
CA ILE A 36 -2.27 2.38 3.06
C ILE A 36 -2.20 3.91 2.98
N ALA A 37 -3.36 4.55 3.08
CA ALA A 37 -3.49 6.01 3.11
C ALA A 37 -3.51 6.52 4.56
N LEU A 38 -2.60 7.43 4.92
CA LEU A 38 -2.51 7.97 6.29
C LEU A 38 -3.84 8.53 6.81
N GLN A 39 -4.58 9.24 5.96
CA GLN A 39 -5.88 9.84 6.31
C GLN A 39 -6.94 8.80 6.73
N ASN A 40 -6.78 7.53 6.33
CA ASN A 40 -7.70 6.45 6.66
C ASN A 40 -7.31 5.69 7.94
N LEU A 41 -6.09 5.88 8.45
CA LEU A 41 -5.61 5.18 9.65
C LEU A 41 -6.15 5.81 10.94
N GLY A 42 -6.51 7.09 10.93
CA GLY A 42 -7.09 7.78 12.09
C GLY A 42 -6.23 7.60 13.34
N ALA A 43 -6.86 7.16 14.44
CA ALA A 43 -6.19 6.92 15.73
C ALA A 43 -5.15 5.76 15.69
N LEU A 44 -5.11 4.95 14.62
CA LEU A 44 -4.08 3.92 14.48
C LEU A 44 -2.69 4.51 14.20
N TYR A 45 -2.61 5.73 13.67
CA TYR A 45 -1.35 6.37 13.30
C TYR A 45 -1.22 7.76 13.95
N GLU A 46 -0.51 7.82 15.07
CA GLU A 46 -0.32 9.06 15.85
C GLU A 46 1.05 9.71 15.63
N ARG A 47 1.90 9.12 14.78
CA ARG A 47 3.25 9.63 14.53
C ARG A 47 3.16 10.98 13.81
N LYS A 48 3.82 12.00 14.36
CA LYS A 48 4.00 13.30 13.68
C LYS A 48 4.81 13.14 12.41
N THR A 49 4.53 13.98 11.41
CA THR A 49 5.32 14.04 10.18
C THR A 49 6.78 14.27 10.49
N ASP A 50 7.63 13.42 9.96
CA ASP A 50 9.09 13.48 10.12
C ASP A 50 9.69 14.20 8.92
N PRO A 51 10.58 15.20 9.08
CA PRO A 51 11.23 15.86 7.94
C PRO A 51 12.01 14.91 7.02
N LEU A 52 12.42 13.74 7.52
CA LEU A 52 13.11 12.72 6.74
C LEU A 52 12.15 11.71 6.07
N GLN A 53 10.84 11.88 6.24
CA GLN A 53 9.83 11.06 5.58
C GLN A 53 9.68 11.49 4.11
N SER A 54 10.12 10.65 3.18
CA SER A 54 10.03 10.93 1.74
C SER A 54 8.61 10.77 1.21
N THR A 55 7.84 9.80 1.73
CA THR A 55 6.47 9.48 1.28
C THR A 55 5.50 9.38 2.45
N GLU A 56 4.21 9.65 2.21
CA GLU A 56 3.17 9.50 3.24
C GLU A 56 3.14 8.07 3.84
N PHE A 57 3.57 7.06 3.08
CA PHE A 57 3.57 5.67 3.52
C PHE A 57 4.89 5.13 4.09
N SER A 58 5.95 5.94 4.20
CA SER A 58 7.27 5.46 4.64
C SER A 58 7.24 4.70 5.98
N PHE A 59 6.41 5.15 6.93
CA PHE A 59 6.20 4.45 8.20
C PHE A 59 4.90 3.64 8.24
N SER A 60 3.84 4.09 7.56
CA SER A 60 2.58 3.36 7.59
C SER A 60 2.64 2.03 6.84
N ARG A 61 3.65 1.79 6.00
CA ARG A 61 3.92 0.46 5.39
C ARG A 61 3.98 -0.68 6.40
N PHE A 62 4.41 -0.40 7.64
CA PHE A 62 4.46 -1.41 8.71
C PHE A 62 3.08 -1.83 9.24
N PHE A 63 2.00 -1.16 8.80
CA PHE A 63 0.63 -1.60 9.05
C PHE A 63 0.19 -2.76 8.14
N ALA A 64 0.93 -3.10 7.08
CA ALA A 64 0.57 -4.24 6.21
C ALA A 64 0.29 -5.55 7.00
N PRO A 65 1.16 -6.03 7.90
CA PRO A 65 0.86 -7.22 8.72
C PRO A 65 -0.32 -7.02 9.67
N TYR A 66 -0.47 -5.82 10.26
CA TYR A 66 -1.59 -5.48 11.14
C TYR A 66 -2.93 -5.53 10.40
N LEU A 67 -3.02 -4.90 9.24
CA LEU A 67 -4.21 -4.88 8.38
C LEU A 67 -4.54 -6.27 7.81
N ALA A 68 -3.54 -7.15 7.70
CA ALA A 68 -3.73 -8.55 7.34
C ALA A 68 -4.17 -9.44 8.53
N GLY A 69 -4.34 -8.87 9.72
CA GLY A 69 -4.70 -9.61 10.94
C GLY A 69 -3.61 -10.57 11.39
N TYR A 70 -2.35 -10.32 11.04
CA TYR A 70 -1.19 -11.20 11.31
C TYR A 70 -1.35 -12.65 10.86
N ALA A 71 -2.26 -12.92 9.90
CA ALA A 71 -2.52 -14.26 9.39
C ALA A 71 -2.12 -14.34 7.92
N GLY A 72 -1.43 -15.41 7.50
CA GLY A 72 -1.04 -15.67 6.11
C GLY A 72 -0.09 -14.62 5.52
N TRP A 73 -0.01 -14.56 4.18
CA TRP A 73 0.87 -13.64 3.47
C TRP A 73 0.27 -12.24 3.30
N ALA A 74 1.08 -11.21 3.58
CA ALA A 74 0.78 -9.81 3.33
C ALA A 74 1.90 -9.22 2.45
N ILE A 75 1.56 -8.81 1.23
CA ILE A 75 2.52 -8.22 0.30
C ILE A 75 2.38 -6.70 0.39
N PHE A 76 3.48 -6.00 0.66
CA PHE A 76 3.54 -4.54 0.59
C PHE A 76 4.26 -4.11 -0.70
N MET A 77 3.77 -3.07 -1.36
CA MET A 77 4.39 -2.46 -2.54
C MET A 77 4.35 -0.93 -2.46
N ASP A 78 5.42 -0.27 -2.88
CA ASP A 78 5.44 1.19 -3.08
C ASP A 78 4.62 1.59 -4.31
N CYS A 79 4.00 2.76 -4.32
CA CYS A 79 3.11 3.18 -5.41
C CYS A 79 3.81 3.55 -6.72
N ASP A 80 5.13 3.63 -6.74
CA ASP A 80 5.95 3.89 -7.93
C ASP A 80 6.42 2.61 -8.65
N CYS A 81 5.91 1.45 -8.24
CA CYS A 81 6.17 0.17 -8.90
C CYS A 81 5.25 -0.07 -10.11
N LEU A 82 5.67 -0.98 -11.00
CA LEU A 82 4.89 -1.47 -12.14
C LEU A 82 5.06 -2.98 -12.29
N CYS A 83 3.95 -3.72 -12.37
CA CYS A 83 3.97 -5.15 -12.72
C CYS A 83 3.92 -5.32 -14.24
N LEU A 84 4.90 -6.04 -14.79
CA LEU A 84 5.02 -6.27 -16.24
C LEU A 84 4.57 -7.67 -16.68
N ASP A 85 4.72 -8.67 -15.80
CA ASP A 85 4.44 -10.09 -16.05
C ASP A 85 3.69 -10.72 -14.88
#